data_AF-A0AAU8HGZ1-F1
#
_entry.id   AF-A0AAU8HGZ1-F1
#
_cell.length_a   1.000
_cell.length_b   1.000
_cell.length_c   1.000
_cell.angle_alpha   90.00
_cell.angle_beta   90.00
_cell.angle_gamma   90.00
#
_symmetry.space_group_name_H-M   'P 1'
#
loop_
_entity.id
_entity.type
_entity.pdbx_description
1 polymer ?
#
loop_
_entity_poly.entity_id
_entity_poly.type
_entity_poly.pdbx_seq_one_letter_code
_entity_poly.pdbx_strand_id
1 'polypeptide(L)' 'MTRVTADRPMLVSVVDHWFYLQRPTFIDVEQTYWIDHETSELCVDRGDDRVTRHERARHADWMGR' A
#
# COMPACT_ATOMS: atom_id res chain seq x y z
N MET A 1 9.17 9.25 6.72
CA MET A 1 8.57 8.02 6.19
C MET A 1 8.37 7.05 7.33
N THR A 2 7.12 6.77 7.70
CA THR A 2 6.80 5.84 8.79
C THR A 2 6.56 4.46 8.20
N ARG A 3 7.34 3.47 8.64
CA ARG A 3 7.15 2.07 8.26
C ARG A 3 6.22 1.40 9.28
N VAL A 4 5.29 0.59 8.78
CA VAL A 4 4.34 -0.15 9.59
C VAL A 4 4.48 -1.62 9.27
N THR A 5 4.65 -2.45 10.29
CA THR A 5 4.67 -3.91 10.16
C THR A 5 3.28 -4.43 10.43
N ALA A 6 2.77 -5.27 9.54
CA ALA A 6 1.47 -5.88 9.67
C ALA A 6 1.47 -6.92 10.80
N ASP A 7 0.64 -6.72 11.82
CA ASP A 7 0.40 -7.68 12.90
C ASP A 7 -0.49 -8.86 12.48
N ARG A 8 -1.22 -8.69 11.38
CA ARG A 8 -2.12 -9.69 10.80
C ARG A 8 -2.28 -9.46 9.30
N PRO A 9 -2.71 -10.48 8.55
CA PRO A 9 -2.96 -10.31 7.12
C PRO A 9 -4.07 -9.29 6.87
N MET A 10 -3.86 -8.40 5.90
CA MET A 10 -4.79 -7.34 5.56
C MET A 10 -4.87 -7.10 4.05
N LEU A 11 -6.09 -6.88 3.57
CA LEU A 11 -6.33 -6.42 2.21
C LEU A 11 -6.48 -4.90 2.23
N VAL A 12 -5.46 -4.19 1.76
CA VAL A 12 -5.42 -2.73 1.79
C VAL A 12 -5.91 -2.18 0.47
N SER A 13 -6.92 -1.32 0.53
CA SER A 13 -7.38 -0.50 -0.61
C SER A 13 -7.23 1.00 -0.35
N VAL A 14 -7.09 1.38 0.94
CA VAL A 14 -6.90 2.74 1.44
C VAL A 14 -5.87 2.67 2.58
N VAL A 15 -4.75 3.38 2.45
CA VAL A 15 -3.61 3.28 3.39
C VAL A 15 -3.55 4.48 4.36
N ASP A 16 -4.15 5.60 3.97
CA ASP A 16 -4.29 6.83 4.75
C ASP A 16 -5.54 7.55 4.20
N HIS A 17 -6.12 8.53 4.91
CA HIS A 17 -7.46 9.11 4.67
C HIS A 17 -7.82 9.44 3.20
N TRP A 18 -6.86 9.52 2.27
CA TRP A 18 -7.07 9.81 0.85
C TRP A 18 -6.14 9.00 -0.11
N PHE A 19 -5.42 7.99 0.38
CA PHE A 19 -4.49 7.19 -0.42
C PHE A 19 -5.18 5.92 -0.93
N TYR A 20 -5.95 6.07 -2.01
CA TYR A 20 -6.65 4.97 -2.67
C TYR A 20 -5.69 4.22 -3.59
N LEU A 21 -5.69 2.89 -3.55
CA LEU A 21 -4.91 2.07 -4.48
C LEU A 21 -5.71 1.77 -5.75
N GLN A 22 -5.04 1.74 -6.90
CA GLN A 22 -5.67 1.33 -8.16
C GLN A 22 -6.16 -0.12 -8.11
N ARG A 23 -5.43 -0.97 -7.38
CA ARG A 23 -5.81 -2.34 -7.08
C ARG A 23 -5.60 -2.62 -5.58
N PRO A 24 -6.57 -3.27 -4.91
CA PRO A 24 -6.37 -3.76 -3.56
C PRO A 24 -5.09 -4.61 -3.49
N THR A 25 -4.33 -4.41 -2.43
CA THR A 25 -3.06 -5.10 -2.21
C THR A 25 -3.14 -5.89 -0.91
N PHE A 26 -2.86 -7.18 -0.99
CA PHE A 26 -2.72 -8.01 0.19
C PHE A 26 -1.36 -7.77 0.83
N ILE A 27 -1.35 -7.61 2.16
CA ILE A 27 -0.15 -7.49 2.99
C ILE A 27 -0.26 -8.63 4.01
N ASP A 28 0.73 -9.51 4.03
CA ASP A 28 0.75 -10.65 4.93
C ASP A 28 1.30 -10.24 6.32
N VAL A 29 1.16 -11.12 7.30
CA VAL A 29 1.75 -10.94 8.62
C VAL A 29 3.27 -10.74 8.52
N GLU A 30 3.82 -9.90 9.39
CA GLU A 30 5.25 -9.54 9.45
C GLU A 30 5.78 -8.76 8.24
N GLN A 31 5.00 -8.60 7.16
CA GLN A 31 5.35 -7.72 6.05
C GLN A 31 5.29 -6.27 6.49
N THR A 32 6.24 -5.48 5.99
CA THR A 32 6.36 -4.06 6.34
C THR A 32 5.97 -3.20 5.16
N TYR A 33 5.12 -2.20 5.38
CA TYR A 33 4.65 -1.29 4.35
C TYR A 33 4.82 0.17 4.74
N TRP A 34 4.89 1.04 3.74
CA TRP A 34 4.97 2.49 3.92
C TRP A 34 4.48 3.21 2.68
N ILE A 35 4.08 4.47 2.83
CA ILE A 35 3.85 5.37 1.71
C ILE A 35 5.16 6.07 1.39
N ASP A 36 5.64 5.91 0.16
CA ASP A 36 6.68 6.76 -0.41
C ASP A 36 6.03 8.06 -0.89
N HIS A 37 6.34 9.16 -0.22
CA HIS A 37 5.76 10.47 -0.54
C HIS A 37 6.43 11.14 -1.75
N GLU A 38 7.63 10.72 -2.15
CA GLU A 38 8.30 11.26 -3.33
C GLU A 38 7.64 10.74 -4.60
N THR A 39 7.35 9.43 -4.65
CA THR A 39 6.69 8.80 -5.80
C THR A 39 5.17 8.69 -5.66
N SER A 40 4.62 8.99 -4.48
CA SER A 40 3.20 8.76 -4.17
C SER A 40 2.76 7.31 -4.38
N GLU A 41 3.59 6.37 -3.92
CA GLU A 41 3.36 4.93 -4.03
C GLU A 41 3.24 4.28 -2.65
N LEU A 42 2.38 3.26 -2.53
CA LEU A 42 2.46 2.30 -1.44
C LEU A 42 3.58 1.30 -1.75
N CYS A 43 4.57 1.22 -0.88
CA CYS A 43 5.59 0.18 -0.90
C CYS A 43 5.23 -0.90 0.12
N VAL A 44 5.38 -2.16 -0.28
CA VAL A 44 5.27 -3.33 0.62
C VAL A 44 6.54 -4.15 0.47
N ASP A 45 7.31 -4.23 1.55
CA ASP A 45 8.40 -5.18 1.71
C ASP A 45 7.82 -6.58 1.93
N ARG A 46 8.16 -7.48 1.01
CA ARG A 46 7.69 -8.86 0.96
C ARG A 46 8.64 -9.82 1.68
N GLY A 47 9.75 -9.32 2.25
CA GLY A 47 10.89 -10.13 2.62
C GLY A 47 11.77 -10.46 1.40
N ASP A 48 12.86 -11.16 1.66
CA ASP A 48 13.81 -11.63 0.61
C ASP A 48 14.29 -10.50 -0.31
N ASP A 49 14.56 -9.31 0.26
CA ASP A 49 14.98 -8.10 -0.45
C ASP A 49 14.00 -7.65 -1.56
N ARG A 50 12.73 -8.08 -1.50
CA ARG A 50 11.71 -7.77 -2.50
C ARG A 50 10.73 -6.72 -2.00
N VAL A 51 10.65 -5.60 -2.72
CA VAL A 51 9.62 -4.57 -2.50
C VAL A 51 8.66 -4.52 -3.68
N THR A 52 7.37 -4.66 -3.42
CA THR A 52 6.31 -4.38 -4.41
C THR A 52 5.81 -2.95 -4.23
N ARG A 53 5.61 -2.25 -5.36
CA ARG A 53 5.13 -0.86 -5.37
C ARG A 53 3.76 -0.78 -6.02
N HIS A 54 2.92 0.08 -5.47
CA HIS A 54 1.54 0.25 -5.89
C HIS A 54 1.22 1.73 -6.01
N GLU A 55 0.89 2.15 -7.23
CA GLU A 55 0.50 3.51 -7.51
C GLU A 55 -0.83 3.88 -6.84
N ARG A 56 -0.92 5.14 -6.44
CA ARG A 56 -2.17 5.75 -6.02
C ARG A 56 -3.14 5.86 -7.20
N ALA A 57 -4.39 5.46 -6.97
CA ALA A 57 -5.51 5.81 -7.84
C ALA A 57 -5.87 7.30 -7.71
N ARG A 58 -6.24 7.92 -8.83
CA ARG A 58 -6.99 9.18 -8.76
C ARG A 58 -8.36 8.88 -8.15
N HIS A 59 -8.83 9.77 -7.29
CA HIS A 59 -10.10 9.59 -6.56
C HIS A 59 -11.29 9.31 -7.48
N ALA A 60 -11.33 9.95 -8.66
CA ALA A 60 -12.35 9.72 -9.68
C ALA A 60 -12.34 8.29 -10.25
N ASP A 61 -11.16 7.70 -10.45
CA ASP A 61 -11.01 6.34 -10.98
C ASP A 61 -11.40 5.28 -9.95
N TRP A 62 -11.19 5.58 -8.66
CA TRP A 62 -11.57 4.67 -7.57
C TRP A 62 -13.09 4.65 -7.33
N MET A 63 -13.75 5.81 -7.42
CA MET A 63 -15.22 5.94 -7.26
C MET A 63 -16.02 5.22 -8.35
N GLY A 64 -15.42 4.96 -9.52
CA GLY A 64 -16.06 4.27 -10.64
C GLY A 64 -15.89 2.74 -10.64
N ARG A 65 -15.29 2.15 -9.60
CA ARG A 65 -15.09 0.69 -9.44
C ARG A 65 -16.20 0.00 -8.65
#